data_AF-A0A0H4VHY5-F1
#
_entry.id   AF-A0A0H4VHY5-F1
#
_cell.length_a   1.000
_cell.length_b   1.000
_cell.length_c   1.000
_cell.angle_alpha   90.00
_cell.angle_beta   90.00
_cell.angle_gamma   90.00
#
_symmetry.space_group_name_H-M   'P 1'
#
loop_
_entity.id
_entity.type
_entity.pdbx_description
1 polymer ?
#
loop_
_entity_poly.entity_id
_entity_poly.type
_entity_poly.pdbx_seq_one_letter_code
_entity_poly.pdbx_strand_id
1 'polypeptide(L)'
;MLRNLRTTLSAPVSAAPLAVFRIIFGMMMLGSIVRFMAKGWVQELYVTPKYYFPFYGFEWVKPLGQTGMHLLFILMALSALGILLGLFYRWSAVLFFLSFTYVELIDKTNYLNHYYFVSVVALLMIMVPAHRHFSLDVLRNPSLWVKQVPRWTILIFQLQLGMVYFFAGVAKLNPDWLLEAMPLRYWLPAHTHLPLIGPLLDKLWVAYLFCWFGAFYDLTIPFFLSWRKSRPLAYVTVVVFHVLTAVLFQIGMFPYIMMMSTLVFFSADFHEKVLQFLRGLARSKPVFASAPVPYSKPIPGLVMGFLALHFVVQVLVPWRFLLYPDNLFWTEQGYRFSWRVMLMEKTGTAFFYVRDPRTGQETEINNRDYLTVNQEKMVATQPDMLLQYAHLLRDAFKAKGLPNPQVRAEAYVAMNGRGSRLLIDPQFNLANAQESFRHKPWILPFAEKAPQPTAAGQTK
;
A
#
# COMPACT_ATOMS: atom_id res chain seq x y z
N MET A 1 -29.72 -5.90 -19.10
CA MET A 1 -28.60 -6.11 -18.14
C MET A 1 -28.23 -4.84 -17.36
N LEU A 2 -27.82 -3.74 -18.00
CA LEU A 2 -27.40 -2.49 -17.32
C LEU A 2 -28.50 -1.83 -16.45
N ARG A 3 -29.77 -1.85 -16.91
CA ARG A 3 -30.91 -1.32 -16.13
C ARG A 3 -31.12 -2.07 -14.81
N ASN A 4 -30.98 -3.40 -14.82
CA ASN A 4 -31.12 -4.26 -13.63
C ASN A 4 -29.97 -4.04 -12.63
N LEU A 5 -28.75 -3.79 -13.13
CA LEU A 5 -27.60 -3.44 -12.30
C LEU A 5 -27.82 -2.10 -11.58
N ARG A 6 -28.27 -1.06 -12.31
CA ARG A 6 -28.54 0.26 -11.72
C ARG A 6 -29.61 0.19 -10.61
N THR A 7 -30.68 -0.57 -10.83
CA THR A 7 -31.71 -0.81 -9.82
C THR A 7 -31.14 -1.51 -8.58
N THR A 8 -30.33 -2.55 -8.78
CA THR A 8 -29.70 -3.31 -7.69
C THR A 8 -28.74 -2.46 -6.86
N LEU A 9 -27.92 -1.63 -7.52
CA LEU A 9 -26.95 -0.74 -6.90
C LEU A 9 -27.62 0.43 -6.17
N SER A 10 -28.78 0.89 -6.66
CA SER A 10 -29.52 2.00 -6.07
C SER A 10 -30.53 1.57 -5.00
N ALA A 11 -30.72 0.25 -4.81
CA ALA A 11 -31.66 -0.28 -3.84
C ALA A 11 -31.36 0.25 -2.42
N PRO A 12 -32.36 0.71 -1.67
CA PRO A 12 -32.15 1.24 -0.33
C PRO A 12 -31.75 0.12 0.64
N VAL A 13 -30.70 0.36 1.42
CA VAL A 13 -30.21 -0.52 2.49
C VAL A 13 -29.91 0.30 3.74
N SER A 14 -29.80 -0.32 4.93
CA SER A 14 -29.47 0.44 6.16
C SER A 14 -28.18 1.26 6.00
N ALA A 15 -28.19 2.47 6.55
CA ALA A 15 -27.02 3.34 6.61
C ALA A 15 -26.00 2.90 7.69
N ALA A 16 -26.36 1.99 8.59
CA ALA A 16 -25.52 1.59 9.72
C ALA A 16 -24.14 1.02 9.32
N PRO A 17 -24.02 0.11 8.32
CA PRO A 17 -22.69 -0.38 7.91
C PRO A 17 -21.78 0.74 7.41
N LEU A 18 -22.32 1.72 6.69
CA LEU A 18 -21.54 2.86 6.21
C LEU A 18 -21.10 3.78 7.36
N ALA A 19 -21.97 4.03 8.34
CA ALA A 19 -21.63 4.82 9.51
C ALA A 19 -20.54 4.15 10.37
N VAL A 20 -20.65 2.84 10.60
CA VAL A 20 -19.62 2.09 11.34
C VAL A 20 -18.30 2.04 10.56
N PHE A 21 -18.34 1.83 9.25
CA PHE A 21 -17.13 1.88 8.41
C PHE A 21 -16.43 3.24 8.51
N ARG A 22 -17.18 4.34 8.48
CA ARG A 22 -16.66 5.70 8.68
C ARG A 22 -15.95 5.85 10.04
N ILE A 23 -16.57 5.36 11.12
CA ILE A 23 -16.00 5.42 12.47
C ILE A 23 -14.71 4.60 12.53
N ILE A 24 -14.73 3.37 12.03
CA ILE A 24 -13.56 2.49 11.98
C ILE A 24 -12.42 3.14 11.21
N PHE A 25 -12.69 3.64 10.00
CA PHE A 25 -11.68 4.28 9.17
C PHE A 25 -11.09 5.52 9.87
N GLY A 26 -11.93 6.43 10.36
CA GLY A 26 -11.48 7.62 11.07
C GLY A 26 -10.67 7.30 12.33
N MET A 27 -11.09 6.31 13.11
CA MET A 27 -10.38 5.87 14.33
C MET A 27 -9.01 5.27 14.00
N MET A 28 -8.95 4.35 13.03
CA MET A 28 -7.71 3.70 12.63
C MET A 28 -6.71 4.70 12.06
N MET A 29 -7.18 5.64 11.25
CA MET A 29 -6.32 6.68 10.65
C MET A 29 -5.84 7.67 11.69
N LEU A 30 -6.72 8.14 12.58
CA LEU A 30 -6.33 9.03 13.68
C LEU A 30 -5.27 8.37 14.58
N GLY A 31 -5.51 7.13 15.00
CA GLY A 31 -4.54 6.38 15.81
C GLY A 31 -3.20 6.16 15.09
N SER A 32 -3.24 5.84 13.79
CA SER A 32 -2.03 5.68 12.97
C SER A 32 -1.23 6.99 12.89
N ILE A 33 -1.89 8.12 12.64
CA ILE A 33 -1.25 9.43 12.50
C ILE A 33 -0.67 9.90 13.83
N VAL A 34 -1.42 9.77 14.92
CA VAL A 34 -0.92 10.10 16.27
C VAL A 34 0.30 9.25 16.62
N ARG A 35 0.26 7.94 16.34
CA ARG A 35 1.41 7.06 16.52
C ARG A 35 2.60 7.48 15.67
N PHE A 36 2.37 7.86 14.41
CA PHE A 36 3.41 8.31 13.49
C PHE A 36 4.11 9.58 14.01
N MET A 37 3.33 10.55 14.49
CA MET A 37 3.85 11.77 15.12
C MET A 37 4.61 11.44 16.43
N ALA A 38 4.04 10.62 17.30
CA ALA A 38 4.62 10.25 18.58
C ALA A 38 5.96 9.51 18.46
N LYS A 39 6.17 8.77 17.37
CA LYS A 39 7.44 8.10 17.06
C LYS A 39 8.50 9.03 16.46
N GLY A 40 8.20 10.31 16.25
CA GLY A 40 9.13 11.25 15.61
C GLY A 40 9.31 11.03 14.10
N TRP A 41 8.48 10.17 13.49
CA TRP A 41 8.63 9.79 12.09
C TRP A 41 8.34 10.91 11.11
N VAL A 42 7.63 11.98 11.52
CA VAL A 42 7.48 13.19 10.70
C VAL A 42 8.85 13.83 10.47
N GLN A 43 9.64 13.99 11.54
CA GLN A 43 10.98 14.55 11.47
C GLN A 43 11.93 13.62 10.72
N GLU A 44 11.94 12.34 11.10
CA GLU A 44 12.85 11.33 10.53
C GLU A 44 12.66 11.13 9.03
N LEU A 45 11.40 11.09 8.55
CA LEU A 45 11.08 10.70 7.18
C LEU A 45 10.78 11.84 6.23
N TYR A 46 10.42 13.04 6.74
CA TYR A 46 9.97 14.16 5.90
C TYR A 46 10.63 15.51 6.18
N VAL A 47 11.57 15.57 7.14
CA VAL A 47 12.31 16.81 7.44
C VAL A 47 13.82 16.59 7.34
N THR A 48 14.34 15.58 8.03
CA THR A 48 15.78 15.29 8.11
C THR A 48 16.41 14.83 6.78
N PRO A 49 15.75 14.02 5.92
CA PRO A 49 16.37 13.56 4.67
C PRO A 49 16.79 14.71 3.74
N LYS A 50 17.97 14.60 3.15
CA LYS A 50 18.53 15.58 2.19
C LYS A 50 17.91 15.49 0.80
N TYR A 51 17.44 14.30 0.44
CA TYR A 51 16.81 13.99 -0.83
C TYR A 51 15.56 13.14 -0.60
N TYR A 52 14.60 13.23 -1.52
CA TYR A 52 13.35 12.48 -1.50
C TYR A 52 13.14 11.89 -2.89
N PHE A 53 12.83 10.60 -2.98
CA PHE A 53 12.69 9.89 -4.26
C PHE A 53 11.26 10.03 -4.80
N PRO A 54 11.03 10.88 -5.83
CA PRO A 54 9.68 11.17 -6.28
C PRO A 54 9.12 10.02 -7.12
N PHE A 55 7.80 9.83 -7.08
CA PHE A 55 7.12 9.01 -8.08
C PHE A 55 7.18 9.68 -9.45
N TYR A 56 7.31 8.87 -10.51
CA TYR A 56 7.30 9.40 -11.88
C TYR A 56 6.02 10.17 -12.17
N GLY A 57 6.13 11.41 -12.66
CA GLY A 57 5.02 12.33 -12.88
C GLY A 57 4.58 13.14 -11.64
N PHE A 58 5.20 12.89 -10.49
CA PHE A 58 4.96 13.60 -9.23
C PHE A 58 6.24 14.26 -8.68
N GLU A 59 7.20 14.57 -9.54
CA GLU A 59 8.47 15.20 -9.18
C GLU A 59 8.29 16.59 -8.54
N TRP A 60 7.14 17.23 -8.79
CA TRP A 60 6.73 18.51 -8.22
C TRP A 60 6.25 18.41 -6.77
N VAL A 61 5.95 17.21 -6.26
CA VAL A 61 5.56 17.00 -4.86
C VAL A 61 6.81 17.00 -4.00
N LYS A 62 6.93 17.99 -3.10
CA LYS A 62 8.11 18.20 -2.24
C LYS A 62 7.68 18.40 -0.78
N PRO A 63 8.53 18.07 0.21
CA PRO A 63 8.21 18.35 1.61
C PRO A 63 8.04 19.86 1.83
N LEU A 64 7.16 20.24 2.76
CA LEU A 64 6.79 21.64 3.05
C LEU A 64 7.73 22.30 4.09
N GLY A 65 8.97 21.80 4.22
CA GLY A 65 9.87 22.15 5.31
C GLY A 65 9.38 21.69 6.68
N GLN A 66 10.16 21.96 7.73
CA GLN A 66 9.88 21.44 9.08
C GLN A 66 8.50 21.84 9.60
N THR A 67 8.19 23.14 9.64
CA THR A 67 6.92 23.65 10.16
C THR A 67 5.75 23.18 9.31
N GLY A 68 5.87 23.24 7.97
CA GLY A 68 4.81 22.83 7.06
C GLY A 68 4.47 21.34 7.18
N MET A 69 5.46 20.47 7.33
CA MET A 69 5.22 19.04 7.52
C MET A 69 4.49 18.75 8.83
N HIS A 70 4.87 19.37 9.95
CA HIS A 70 4.17 19.18 11.22
C HIS A 70 2.73 19.70 11.19
N LEU A 71 2.51 20.89 10.60
CA LEU A 71 1.16 21.42 10.41
C LEU A 71 0.30 20.53 9.50
N LEU A 72 0.89 19.96 8.45
CA LEU A 72 0.19 19.04 7.55
C LEU A 72 -0.27 17.77 8.28
N PHE A 73 0.57 17.20 9.16
CA PHE A 73 0.20 16.03 9.96
C PHE A 73 -0.87 16.36 11.01
N ILE A 74 -0.84 17.54 11.62
CA ILE A 74 -1.91 18.03 12.50
C ILE A 74 -3.23 18.17 11.72
N LEU A 75 -3.19 18.80 10.53
CA LEU A 75 -4.36 18.92 9.66
C LEU A 75 -4.93 17.54 9.27
N MET A 76 -4.05 16.59 8.95
CA MET A 76 -4.42 15.22 8.63
C MET A 76 -5.09 14.52 9.82
N ALA A 77 -4.56 14.68 11.04
CA ALA A 77 -5.14 14.14 12.26
C ALA A 77 -6.52 14.76 12.56
N LEU A 78 -6.65 16.08 12.46
CA LEU A 78 -7.94 16.77 12.64
C LEU A 78 -8.96 16.35 11.58
N SER A 79 -8.52 16.12 10.34
CA SER A 79 -9.36 15.61 9.26
C SER A 79 -9.83 14.18 9.55
N ALA A 80 -8.94 13.29 10.04
CA ALA A 80 -9.30 11.94 10.47
C ALA A 80 -10.30 11.95 11.65
N LEU A 81 -10.11 12.86 12.62
CA LEU A 81 -11.06 13.09 13.71
C LEU A 81 -12.42 13.59 13.20
N GLY A 82 -12.43 14.51 12.25
CA GLY A 82 -13.64 14.97 11.57
C GLY A 82 -14.37 13.85 10.85
N ILE A 83 -13.64 12.94 10.18
CA ILE A 83 -14.20 11.72 9.59
C ILE A 83 -14.76 10.80 10.68
N LEU A 84 -14.04 10.54 11.77
CA LEU A 84 -14.44 9.69 12.89
C LEU A 84 -15.73 10.18 13.57
N LEU A 85 -15.87 11.49 13.76
CA LEU A 85 -17.04 12.10 14.38
C LEU A 85 -18.16 12.38 13.37
N GLY A 86 -17.82 12.44 12.08
CA GLY A 86 -18.73 12.79 11.01
C GLY A 86 -19.13 14.26 11.14
N LEU A 87 -18.13 15.09 11.42
CA LEU A 87 -18.24 16.54 11.60
C LEU A 87 -17.58 17.22 10.40
N PHE A 88 -18.30 18.12 9.72
CA PHE A 88 -17.87 18.72 8.46
C PHE A 88 -17.38 17.68 7.45
N TYR A 89 -18.05 16.53 7.42
CA TYR A 89 -17.50 15.30 6.86
C TYR A 89 -16.99 15.43 5.43
N ARG A 90 -17.71 16.19 4.58
CA ARG A 90 -17.29 16.38 3.18
C ARG A 90 -15.94 17.06 3.10
N TRP A 91 -15.72 18.09 3.90
CA TRP A 91 -14.44 18.78 4.00
C TRP A 91 -13.39 17.89 4.65
N SER A 92 -13.70 17.22 5.76
CA SER A 92 -12.77 16.32 6.43
C SER A 92 -12.30 15.17 5.54
N ALA A 93 -13.20 14.57 4.75
CA ALA A 93 -12.84 13.52 3.79
C ALA A 93 -11.90 14.03 2.68
N VAL A 94 -12.19 15.20 2.11
CA VAL A 94 -11.34 15.82 1.07
C VAL A 94 -9.98 16.19 1.63
N LEU A 95 -9.94 16.88 2.77
CA LEU A 95 -8.69 17.31 3.42
C LEU A 95 -7.84 16.11 3.83
N PHE A 96 -8.45 15.05 4.35
CA PHE A 96 -7.74 13.81 4.67
C PHE A 96 -7.17 13.16 3.42
N PHE A 97 -7.96 12.99 2.36
CA PHE A 97 -7.47 12.41 1.10
C PHE A 97 -6.30 13.19 0.52
N LEU A 98 -6.41 14.52 0.45
CA LEU A 98 -5.37 15.38 -0.11
C LEU A 98 -4.11 15.35 0.75
N SER A 99 -4.22 15.55 2.07
CA SER A 99 -3.07 15.55 2.97
C SER A 99 -2.38 14.20 3.04
N PHE A 100 -3.14 13.10 3.20
CA PHE A 100 -2.57 11.75 3.28
C PHE A 100 -1.89 11.37 1.96
N THR A 101 -2.57 11.55 0.82
CA THR A 101 -2.01 11.21 -0.49
C THR A 101 -0.83 12.10 -0.86
N TYR A 102 -0.84 13.37 -0.48
CA TYR A 102 0.31 14.26 -0.66
C TYR A 102 1.55 13.72 0.04
N VAL A 103 1.43 13.38 1.33
CA VAL A 103 2.55 12.83 2.13
C VAL A 103 3.10 11.55 1.49
N GLU A 104 2.22 10.65 1.07
CA GLU A 104 2.63 9.40 0.41
C GLU A 104 3.35 9.61 -0.92
N LEU A 105 3.06 10.70 -1.64
CA LEU A 105 3.68 11.01 -2.93
C LEU A 105 5.05 11.70 -2.81
N ILE A 106 5.44 12.17 -1.62
CA ILE A 106 6.72 12.88 -1.39
C ILE A 106 7.91 11.96 -1.65
N ASP A 107 7.90 10.75 -1.08
CA ASP A 107 9.05 9.85 -1.11
C ASP A 107 8.64 8.38 -1.23
N LYS A 108 8.93 7.78 -2.38
CA LYS A 108 8.64 6.36 -2.64
C LYS A 108 9.45 5.39 -1.80
N THR A 109 10.50 5.86 -1.09
CA THR A 109 11.25 5.06 -0.12
C THR A 109 10.35 4.56 1.00
N ASN A 110 9.29 5.32 1.33
CA ASN A 110 8.33 4.99 2.38
C ASN A 110 7.08 4.26 1.85
N TYR A 111 7.07 3.88 0.57
CA TYR A 111 5.92 3.27 -0.09
C TYR A 111 5.50 1.95 0.57
N LEU A 112 4.21 1.85 0.93
CA LEU A 112 3.58 0.62 1.37
C LEU A 112 2.22 0.45 0.67
N ASN A 113 1.89 -0.77 0.22
CA ASN A 113 0.60 -1.05 -0.43
C ASN A 113 -0.61 -0.66 0.44
N HIS A 114 -0.47 -0.72 1.76
CA HIS A 114 -1.57 -0.38 2.66
C HIS A 114 -1.77 1.13 2.83
N TYR A 115 -0.74 1.96 2.64
CA TYR A 115 -0.92 3.40 2.56
C TYR A 115 -1.58 3.79 1.23
N TYR A 116 -1.19 3.12 0.13
CA TYR A 116 -1.93 3.24 -1.12
C TYR A 116 -3.42 2.86 -0.96
N PHE A 117 -3.72 1.76 -0.24
CA PHE A 117 -5.10 1.40 0.09
C PHE A 117 -5.84 2.50 0.86
N VAL A 118 -5.18 3.15 1.84
CA VAL A 118 -5.77 4.26 2.59
C VAL A 118 -6.11 5.44 1.67
N SER A 119 -5.21 5.85 0.77
CA SER A 119 -5.51 6.89 -0.24
C SER A 119 -6.73 6.53 -1.09
N VAL A 120 -6.82 5.28 -1.53
CA VAL A 120 -7.96 4.79 -2.31
C VAL A 120 -9.27 4.84 -1.51
N VAL A 121 -9.27 4.35 -0.27
CA VAL A 121 -10.47 4.38 0.59
C VAL A 121 -10.86 5.81 0.93
N ALA A 122 -9.90 6.69 1.20
CA ALA A 122 -10.15 8.11 1.45
C ALA A 122 -10.83 8.78 0.25
N LEU A 123 -10.39 8.47 -0.97
CA LEU A 123 -11.03 8.95 -2.20
C LEU A 123 -12.48 8.45 -2.32
N LEU A 124 -12.73 7.17 -2.05
CA LEU A 124 -14.09 6.61 -2.06
C LEU A 124 -14.98 7.21 -0.96
N MET A 125 -14.42 7.53 0.20
CA MET A 125 -15.12 8.18 1.31
C MET A 125 -15.67 9.55 0.92
N ILE A 126 -14.98 10.32 0.07
CA ILE A 126 -15.48 11.62 -0.43
C ILE A 126 -16.85 11.47 -1.11
N MET A 127 -17.06 10.33 -1.80
CA MET A 127 -18.24 10.11 -2.64
C MET A 127 -19.49 9.72 -1.85
N VAL A 128 -19.33 9.09 -0.69
CA VAL A 128 -20.43 8.49 0.06
C VAL A 128 -21.00 9.42 1.14
N PRO A 129 -22.32 9.36 1.43
CA PRO A 129 -22.97 10.20 2.44
C PRO A 129 -22.80 9.64 3.88
N ALA A 130 -21.58 9.26 4.29
CA ALA A 130 -21.39 8.53 5.54
C ALA A 130 -21.66 9.33 6.83
N HIS A 131 -21.78 10.66 6.72
CA HIS A 131 -22.17 11.55 7.80
C HIS A 131 -23.68 11.63 8.02
N ARG A 132 -24.52 11.07 7.14
CA ARG A 132 -25.98 11.18 7.27
C ARG A 132 -26.58 10.21 8.29
N HIS A 133 -25.75 9.44 9.00
CA HIS A 133 -26.18 8.54 10.04
C HIS A 133 -25.13 8.45 11.15
N PHE A 134 -25.58 8.56 12.41
CA PHE A 134 -24.75 8.52 13.62
C PHE A 134 -23.52 9.46 13.51
N SER A 135 -23.73 10.77 13.51
CA SER A 135 -22.65 11.76 13.31
C SER A 135 -22.94 13.08 14.02
N LEU A 136 -21.90 13.90 14.20
CA LEU A 136 -22.07 15.27 14.69
C LEU A 136 -22.75 16.19 13.66
N ASP A 137 -22.58 15.95 12.35
CA ASP A 137 -23.30 16.72 11.33
C ASP A 137 -24.82 16.53 11.43
N VAL A 138 -25.29 15.33 11.75
CA VAL A 138 -26.72 15.08 12.01
C VAL A 138 -27.20 15.75 13.30
N LEU A 139 -26.37 15.78 14.35
CA LEU A 139 -26.73 16.48 15.58
C LEU A 139 -26.86 18.00 15.36
N ARG A 140 -25.98 18.57 14.52
CA ARG A 140 -26.02 20.00 14.16
C ARG A 140 -27.16 20.33 13.19
N ASN A 141 -27.49 19.41 12.29
CA ASN A 141 -28.58 19.56 11.35
C ASN A 141 -29.36 18.23 11.22
N PRO A 142 -30.41 18.02 12.04
CA PRO A 142 -31.21 16.80 12.05
C PRO A 142 -31.85 16.43 10.71
N SER A 143 -32.09 17.40 9.82
CA SER A 143 -32.62 17.16 8.47
C SER A 143 -31.68 16.33 7.57
N LEU A 144 -30.40 16.23 7.94
CA LEU A 144 -29.43 15.40 7.22
C LEU A 144 -29.63 13.90 7.46
N TRP A 145 -30.31 13.52 8.55
CA TRP A 145 -30.41 12.14 8.99
C TRP A 145 -31.16 11.26 8.00
N VAL A 146 -30.60 10.09 7.72
CA VAL A 146 -31.23 9.07 6.87
C VAL A 146 -31.11 7.70 7.52
N LYS A 147 -32.19 6.89 7.43
CA LYS A 147 -32.17 5.49 7.85
C LYS A 147 -31.50 4.59 6.81
N GLN A 148 -31.64 4.94 5.54
CA GLN A 148 -31.22 4.11 4.42
C GLN A 148 -30.39 4.91 3.42
N VAL A 149 -29.43 4.21 2.80
CA VAL A 149 -28.58 4.69 1.71
C VAL A 149 -28.63 3.70 0.54
N PRO A 150 -28.30 4.14 -0.69
CA PRO A 150 -28.17 3.25 -1.84
C PRO A 150 -27.08 2.21 -1.62
N ARG A 151 -27.36 0.96 -2.00
CA ARG A 151 -26.46 -0.18 -1.79
C ARG A 151 -25.03 0.02 -2.27
N TRP A 152 -24.83 0.75 -3.37
CA TRP A 152 -23.49 1.01 -3.92
C TRP A 152 -22.54 1.68 -2.90
N THR A 153 -23.05 2.52 -1.99
CA THR A 153 -22.21 3.24 -1.03
C THR A 153 -21.49 2.31 -0.05
N ILE A 154 -21.98 1.07 0.09
CA ILE A 154 -21.34 0.02 0.89
C ILE A 154 -20.55 -0.93 -0.03
N LEU A 155 -21.13 -1.31 -1.18
CA LEU A 155 -20.52 -2.26 -2.11
C LEU A 155 -19.16 -1.79 -2.64
N ILE A 156 -18.93 -0.49 -2.82
CA ILE A 156 -17.62 0.01 -3.29
C ILE A 156 -16.49 -0.36 -2.32
N PHE A 157 -16.74 -0.36 -1.01
CA PHE A 157 -15.73 -0.72 -0.01
C PHE A 157 -15.54 -2.23 0.08
N GLN A 158 -16.62 -3.01 -0.02
CA GLN A 158 -16.55 -4.47 -0.12
C GLN A 158 -15.78 -4.90 -1.36
N LEU A 159 -16.05 -4.28 -2.52
CA LEU A 159 -15.34 -4.54 -3.77
C LEU A 159 -13.87 -4.16 -3.67
N GLN A 160 -13.55 -2.97 -3.14
CA GLN A 160 -12.17 -2.53 -2.98
C GLN A 160 -11.37 -3.45 -2.05
N LEU A 161 -11.91 -3.80 -0.87
CA LEU A 161 -11.29 -4.77 0.04
C LEU A 161 -11.13 -6.14 -0.62
N GLY A 162 -12.16 -6.58 -1.34
CA GLY A 162 -12.14 -7.84 -2.08
C GLY A 162 -11.06 -7.87 -3.15
N MET A 163 -10.88 -6.78 -3.90
CA MET A 163 -9.80 -6.65 -4.88
C MET A 163 -8.41 -6.72 -4.24
N VAL A 164 -8.20 -6.08 -3.09
CA VAL A 164 -6.91 -6.15 -2.37
C VAL A 164 -6.56 -7.59 -2.03
N TYR A 165 -7.47 -8.33 -1.41
CA TYR A 165 -7.25 -9.76 -1.11
C TYR A 165 -7.07 -10.58 -2.38
N PHE A 166 -7.99 -10.46 -3.33
CA PHE A 166 -7.97 -11.27 -4.54
C PHE A 166 -6.67 -11.10 -5.32
N PHE A 167 -6.21 -9.86 -5.54
CA PHE A 167 -4.94 -9.60 -6.22
C PHE A 167 -3.72 -9.98 -5.38
N ALA A 168 -3.77 -9.85 -4.05
CA ALA A 168 -2.72 -10.39 -3.18
C ALA A 168 -2.60 -11.92 -3.29
N GLY A 169 -3.72 -12.62 -3.51
CA GLY A 169 -3.77 -14.06 -3.76
C GLY A 169 -3.31 -14.44 -5.16
N VAL A 170 -3.76 -13.73 -6.20
CA VAL A 170 -3.29 -13.92 -7.59
C VAL A 170 -1.77 -13.74 -7.66
N ALA A 171 -1.23 -12.74 -6.96
CA ALA A 171 0.20 -12.49 -6.95
C ALA A 171 1.03 -13.61 -6.28
N LYS A 172 0.40 -14.44 -5.43
CA LYS A 172 1.00 -15.64 -4.82
C LYS A 172 0.98 -16.86 -5.74
N LEU A 173 0.27 -16.81 -6.88
CA LEU A 173 0.25 -17.89 -7.86
C LEU A 173 1.50 -17.84 -8.75
N ASN A 174 2.67 -18.05 -8.15
CA ASN A 174 3.95 -18.07 -8.83
C ASN A 174 4.86 -19.20 -8.29
N PRO A 175 5.87 -19.66 -9.05
CA PRO A 175 6.74 -20.77 -8.66
C PRO A 175 7.47 -20.55 -7.34
N ASP A 176 8.04 -19.36 -7.12
CA ASP A 176 8.77 -19.05 -5.88
C ASP A 176 7.89 -19.26 -4.65
N TRP A 177 6.65 -18.79 -4.70
CA TRP A 177 5.73 -18.90 -3.58
C TRP A 177 5.19 -20.32 -3.38
N LEU A 178 4.67 -20.97 -4.44
CA LEU A 178 3.97 -22.25 -4.31
C LEU A 178 4.89 -23.47 -4.32
N LEU A 179 5.96 -23.43 -5.12
CA LEU A 179 6.83 -24.58 -5.37
C LEU A 179 8.14 -24.52 -4.60
N GLU A 180 8.61 -23.32 -4.21
CA GLU A 180 9.84 -23.16 -3.43
C GLU A 180 9.60 -22.70 -1.98
N ALA A 181 8.34 -22.40 -1.64
CA ALA A 181 7.93 -21.80 -0.37
C ALA A 181 8.70 -20.50 -0.02
N MET A 182 9.15 -19.77 -1.03
CA MET A 182 9.88 -18.52 -0.85
C MET A 182 8.94 -17.31 -0.81
N PRO A 183 9.28 -16.28 -0.03
CA PRO A 183 10.43 -16.19 0.88
C PRO A 183 10.18 -16.79 2.29
N LEU A 184 8.98 -17.35 2.55
CA LEU A 184 8.60 -17.80 3.89
C LEU A 184 9.54 -18.85 4.48
N ARG A 185 10.11 -19.71 3.65
CA ARG A 185 11.13 -20.70 4.05
C ARG A 185 12.30 -20.08 4.80
N TYR A 186 12.70 -18.85 4.51
CA TYR A 186 13.76 -18.14 5.24
C TYR A 186 13.24 -17.28 6.39
N TRP A 187 12.03 -16.74 6.26
CA TRP A 187 11.49 -15.81 7.27
C TRP A 187 10.93 -16.52 8.51
N LEU A 188 10.31 -17.69 8.35
CA LEU A 188 9.69 -18.39 9.48
C LEU A 188 10.71 -18.86 10.54
N PRO A 189 11.89 -19.41 10.19
CA PRO A 189 12.88 -19.85 11.19
C PRO A 189 13.37 -18.74 12.15
N ALA A 190 13.35 -17.47 11.73
CA ALA A 190 13.70 -16.33 12.59
C ALA A 190 12.73 -16.14 13.78
N HIS A 191 11.57 -16.80 13.75
CA HIS A 191 10.49 -16.68 14.72
C HIS A 191 10.32 -17.94 15.58
N THR A 192 11.32 -18.83 15.62
CA THR A 192 11.31 -20.07 16.43
C THR A 192 11.20 -19.85 17.92
N HIS A 193 11.47 -18.63 18.40
CA HIS A 193 11.31 -18.21 19.79
C HIS A 193 9.84 -17.99 20.21
N LEU A 194 8.88 -17.96 19.27
CA LEU A 194 7.48 -17.71 19.58
C LEU A 194 6.86 -18.87 20.38
N PRO A 195 6.05 -18.58 21.40
CA PRO A 195 5.34 -19.62 22.14
C PRO A 195 4.35 -20.35 21.22
N LEU A 196 4.10 -21.63 21.51
CA LEU A 196 3.16 -22.53 20.82
C LEU A 196 3.55 -22.93 19.40
N ILE A 197 3.84 -21.96 18.51
CA ILE A 197 4.09 -22.22 17.09
C ILE A 197 5.58 -22.24 16.73
N GLY A 198 6.45 -21.62 17.53
CA GLY A 198 7.88 -21.46 17.24
C GLY A 198 8.60 -22.75 16.82
N PRO A 199 8.46 -23.88 17.55
CA PRO A 199 9.08 -25.15 17.17
C PRO A 199 8.66 -25.70 15.79
N LEU A 200 7.47 -25.31 15.31
CA LEU A 200 6.98 -25.69 13.99
C LEU A 200 7.56 -24.80 12.88
N LEU A 201 7.88 -23.54 13.17
CA LEU A 201 8.30 -22.55 12.16
C LEU A 201 9.67 -22.85 11.51
N ASP A 202 10.47 -23.72 12.12
CA ASP A 202 11.71 -24.24 11.53
C ASP A 202 11.47 -25.37 10.50
N LYS A 203 10.27 -25.95 10.46
CA LYS A 203 9.98 -27.10 9.60
C LYS A 203 9.61 -26.64 8.19
N LEU A 204 10.31 -27.17 7.18
CA LEU A 204 10.09 -26.82 5.77
C LEU A 204 8.63 -27.01 5.32
N TRP A 205 7.97 -28.08 5.74
CA TRP A 205 6.57 -28.33 5.38
C TRP A 205 5.61 -27.24 5.89
N VAL A 206 5.96 -26.57 7.00
CA VAL A 206 5.17 -25.45 7.55
C VAL A 206 5.28 -24.23 6.64
N ALA A 207 6.45 -23.96 6.07
CA ALA A 207 6.60 -22.91 5.06
C ALA A 207 5.70 -23.16 3.84
N TYR A 208 5.69 -24.39 3.31
CA TYR A 208 4.76 -24.76 2.23
C TYR A 208 3.31 -24.61 2.64
N LEU A 209 2.92 -25.07 3.83
CA LEU A 209 1.57 -24.92 4.35
C LEU A 209 1.16 -23.43 4.39
N PHE A 210 2.02 -22.55 4.90
CA PHE A 210 1.77 -21.12 4.97
C PHE A 210 1.64 -20.49 3.57
N CYS A 211 2.49 -20.89 2.62
CA CYS A 211 2.41 -20.41 1.25
C CYS A 211 1.11 -20.83 0.56
N TRP A 212 0.78 -22.12 0.54
CA TRP A 212 -0.44 -22.62 -0.08
C TRP A 212 -1.70 -22.10 0.60
N PHE A 213 -1.72 -22.09 1.94
CA PHE A 213 -2.81 -21.51 2.70
C PHE A 213 -2.96 -20.02 2.40
N GLY A 214 -1.88 -19.23 2.43
CA GLY A 214 -1.92 -17.80 2.14
C GLY A 214 -2.45 -17.48 0.75
N ALA A 215 -2.07 -18.26 -0.27
CA ALA A 215 -2.58 -18.10 -1.63
C ALA A 215 -4.08 -18.41 -1.71
N PHE A 216 -4.50 -19.59 -1.21
CA PHE A 216 -5.90 -20.00 -1.20
C PHE A 216 -6.77 -19.02 -0.40
N TYR A 217 -6.28 -18.61 0.77
CA TYR A 217 -6.96 -17.72 1.68
C TYR A 217 -7.24 -16.37 1.03
N ASP A 218 -6.22 -15.71 0.49
CA ASP A 218 -6.35 -14.40 -0.14
C ASP A 218 -7.28 -14.44 -1.38
N LEU A 219 -7.22 -15.53 -2.16
CA LEU A 219 -8.12 -15.72 -3.31
C LEU A 219 -9.58 -15.91 -2.92
N THR A 220 -9.86 -16.50 -1.76
CA THR A 220 -11.21 -16.98 -1.43
C THR A 220 -11.91 -16.16 -0.34
N ILE A 221 -11.18 -15.48 0.54
CA ILE A 221 -11.75 -14.82 1.71
C ILE A 221 -12.82 -13.76 1.38
N PRO A 222 -12.74 -12.95 0.31
CA PRO A 222 -13.80 -12.00 -0.01
C PRO A 222 -15.15 -12.67 -0.30
N PHE A 223 -15.11 -13.85 -0.93
CA PHE A 223 -16.30 -14.62 -1.26
C PHE A 223 -16.91 -15.26 0.01
N PHE A 224 -16.08 -15.81 0.89
CA PHE A 224 -16.54 -16.36 2.17
C PHE A 224 -17.08 -15.31 3.14
N LEU A 225 -16.53 -14.08 3.14
CA LEU A 225 -17.10 -12.95 3.89
C LEU A 225 -18.43 -12.48 3.30
N SER A 226 -18.57 -12.52 1.98
CA SER A 226 -19.80 -12.14 1.27
C SER A 226 -20.93 -13.13 1.51
N TRP A 227 -20.61 -14.43 1.64
CA TRP A 227 -21.60 -15.46 1.91
C TRP A 227 -22.05 -15.46 3.38
N ARG A 228 -23.34 -15.14 3.60
CA ARG A 228 -23.92 -14.97 4.94
C ARG A 228 -23.69 -16.16 5.89
N LYS A 229 -23.71 -17.39 5.39
CA LYS A 229 -23.58 -18.61 6.22
C LYS A 229 -22.14 -18.83 6.69
N SER A 230 -21.14 -18.58 5.85
CA SER A 230 -19.72 -18.75 6.19
C SER A 230 -19.13 -17.55 6.94
N ARG A 231 -19.74 -16.36 6.84
CA ARG A 231 -19.15 -15.11 7.31
C ARG A 231 -18.58 -15.12 8.75
N PRO A 232 -19.26 -15.66 9.79
CA PRO A 232 -18.69 -15.66 11.13
C PRO A 232 -17.37 -16.44 11.21
N LEU A 233 -17.34 -17.64 10.61
CA LEU A 233 -16.12 -18.46 10.55
C LEU A 233 -15.04 -17.80 9.69
N ALA A 234 -15.43 -17.25 8.54
CA ALA A 234 -14.52 -16.50 7.67
C ALA A 234 -13.87 -15.31 8.42
N TYR A 235 -14.64 -14.59 9.22
CA TYR A 235 -14.10 -13.48 10.00
C TYR A 235 -13.17 -13.94 11.13
N VAL A 236 -13.43 -15.08 11.77
CA VAL A 236 -12.46 -15.68 12.71
C VAL A 236 -11.13 -15.94 11.99
N THR A 237 -11.17 -16.48 10.77
CA THR A 237 -9.95 -16.69 9.97
C THR A 237 -9.28 -15.38 9.56
N VAL A 238 -10.02 -14.29 9.32
CA VAL A 238 -9.47 -12.94 9.12
C VAL A 238 -8.66 -12.49 10.34
N VAL A 239 -9.23 -12.64 11.53
CA VAL A 239 -8.54 -12.25 12.75
C VAL A 239 -7.27 -13.09 12.94
N VAL A 240 -7.37 -14.42 12.83
CA VAL A 240 -6.21 -15.32 13.00
C VAL A 240 -5.12 -15.02 11.96
N PHE A 241 -5.47 -14.90 10.68
CA PHE A 241 -4.53 -14.64 9.60
C PHE A 241 -3.78 -13.31 9.81
N HIS A 242 -4.49 -12.24 10.14
CA HIS A 242 -3.87 -10.93 10.34
C HIS A 242 -3.10 -10.83 11.65
N VAL A 243 -3.53 -11.49 12.73
CA VAL A 243 -2.74 -11.57 13.96
C VAL A 243 -1.43 -12.32 13.71
N LEU A 244 -1.48 -13.48 13.05
CA LEU A 244 -0.26 -14.22 12.67
C LEU A 244 0.65 -13.37 11.78
N THR A 245 0.07 -12.67 10.80
CA THR A 245 0.83 -11.77 9.92
C THR A 245 1.45 -10.62 10.71
N ALA A 246 0.75 -10.02 11.68
CA ALA A 246 1.28 -8.94 12.50
C ALA A 246 2.42 -9.40 13.43
N VAL A 247 2.33 -10.63 13.94
CA VAL A 247 3.34 -11.23 14.82
C VAL A 247 4.59 -11.62 14.02
N LEU A 248 4.41 -12.21 12.84
CA LEU A 248 5.51 -12.72 12.02
C LEU A 248 6.15 -11.66 11.12
N PHE A 249 5.39 -10.64 10.73
CA PHE A 249 5.81 -9.67 9.73
C PHE A 249 5.56 -8.24 10.21
N GLN A 250 6.61 -7.43 10.24
CA GLN A 250 6.57 -6.03 10.67
C GLN A 250 5.96 -5.11 9.59
N ILE A 251 4.69 -5.34 9.24
CA ILE A 251 3.99 -4.68 8.12
C ILE A 251 3.09 -3.51 8.54
N GLY A 252 3.41 -2.88 9.67
CA GLY A 252 2.76 -1.65 10.13
C GLY A 252 1.28 -1.81 10.48
N MET A 253 0.44 -0.86 10.05
CA MET A 253 -0.98 -0.82 10.44
C MET A 253 -1.87 -1.77 9.62
N PHE A 254 -1.32 -2.42 8.59
CA PHE A 254 -2.11 -3.20 7.63
C PHE A 254 -2.99 -4.28 8.27
N PRO A 255 -2.48 -5.16 9.17
CA PRO A 255 -3.30 -6.21 9.77
C PRO A 255 -4.53 -5.65 10.48
N TYR A 256 -4.35 -4.58 11.25
CA TYR A 256 -5.43 -3.94 12.00
C TYR A 256 -6.44 -3.25 11.08
N ILE A 257 -5.97 -2.57 10.03
CA ILE A 257 -6.84 -1.94 9.03
C ILE A 257 -7.70 -3.01 8.35
N MET A 258 -7.12 -4.13 7.94
CA MET A 258 -7.84 -5.18 7.22
C MET A 258 -8.84 -5.93 8.12
N MET A 259 -8.46 -6.25 9.36
CA MET A 259 -9.40 -6.85 10.33
C MET A 259 -10.60 -5.95 10.56
N MET A 260 -10.37 -4.67 10.88
CA MET A 260 -11.46 -3.77 11.22
C MET A 260 -12.31 -3.38 10.00
N SER A 261 -11.68 -3.13 8.84
CA SER A 261 -12.40 -2.70 7.63
C SER A 261 -13.29 -3.80 7.05
N THR A 262 -12.91 -5.07 7.18
CA THR A 262 -13.72 -6.21 6.69
C THR A 262 -15.00 -6.45 7.49
N LEU A 263 -15.19 -5.76 8.63
CA LEU A 263 -16.49 -5.74 9.31
C LEU A 263 -17.61 -5.18 8.40
N VAL A 264 -17.28 -4.39 7.36
CA VAL A 264 -18.24 -3.90 6.36
C VAL A 264 -19.01 -5.03 5.63
N PHE A 265 -18.52 -6.26 5.67
CA PHE A 265 -19.22 -7.43 5.11
C PHE A 265 -20.36 -7.94 6.01
N PHE A 266 -20.42 -7.53 7.29
CA PHE A 266 -21.45 -7.96 8.25
C PHE A 266 -22.83 -7.37 7.96
N SER A 267 -23.87 -7.97 8.55
CA SER A 267 -25.25 -7.56 8.33
C SER A 267 -25.55 -6.16 8.88
N ALA A 268 -26.64 -5.54 8.40
CA ALA A 268 -27.15 -4.30 8.96
C ALA A 268 -27.41 -4.43 10.47
N ASP A 269 -28.03 -5.52 10.92
CA ASP A 269 -28.35 -5.74 12.34
C ASP A 269 -27.11 -5.75 13.25
N PHE A 270 -25.99 -6.32 12.77
CA PHE A 270 -24.72 -6.26 13.50
C PHE A 270 -24.28 -4.81 13.70
N HIS A 271 -24.29 -4.02 12.61
CA HIS A 271 -23.86 -2.63 12.66
C HIS A 271 -24.82 -1.76 13.48
N GLU A 272 -26.13 -2.01 13.44
CA GLU A 272 -27.10 -1.34 14.31
C GLU A 272 -26.82 -1.63 15.79
N LYS A 273 -26.49 -2.87 16.16
CA LYS A 273 -26.07 -3.22 17.54
C LYS A 273 -24.80 -2.48 17.96
N VAL A 274 -23.81 -2.40 17.07
CA VAL A 274 -22.59 -1.60 17.32
C VAL A 274 -22.95 -0.13 17.55
N LEU A 275 -23.79 0.47 16.70
CA LEU A 275 -24.22 1.85 16.88
C LEU A 275 -25.03 2.05 18.17
N GLN A 276 -25.89 1.11 18.56
CA GLN A 276 -26.62 1.16 19.83
C GLN A 276 -25.67 1.14 21.03
N PHE A 277 -24.66 0.28 21.00
CA PHE A 277 -23.62 0.24 22.03
C PHE A 277 -22.87 1.58 22.12
N LEU A 278 -22.46 2.15 20.98
CA LEU A 278 -21.79 3.45 20.95
C LEU A 278 -22.71 4.60 21.41
N ARG A 279 -24.01 4.56 21.12
CA ARG A 279 -25.00 5.52 21.68
C ARG A 279 -25.03 5.46 23.20
N GLY A 280 -25.00 4.25 23.76
CA GLY A 280 -24.96 4.02 25.21
C GLY A 280 -23.73 4.63 25.86
N LEU A 281 -22.54 4.38 25.28
CA LEU A 281 -21.29 4.98 25.73
C LEU A 281 -21.30 6.51 25.64
N ALA A 282 -21.81 7.06 24.54
CA ALA A 282 -21.90 8.51 24.33
C ALA A 282 -23.05 9.18 25.09
N ARG A 283 -23.90 8.42 25.79
CA ARG A 283 -25.15 8.88 26.42
C ARG A 283 -26.02 9.72 25.47
N SER A 284 -26.01 9.38 24.19
CA SER A 284 -26.69 10.15 23.13
C SER A 284 -28.09 9.57 22.86
N LYS A 285 -29.11 10.42 22.76
CA LYS A 285 -30.44 10.01 22.28
C LYS A 285 -30.45 9.83 20.75
N PRO A 286 -31.23 8.88 20.22
CA PRO A 286 -31.37 8.75 18.77
C PRO A 286 -32.03 10.00 18.18
N VAL A 287 -31.35 10.65 17.25
CA VAL A 287 -31.93 11.72 16.43
C VAL A 287 -32.71 11.07 15.31
N PHE A 288 -34.03 11.22 15.34
CA PHE A 288 -34.90 10.85 14.23
C PHE A 288 -35.45 12.13 13.60
N ALA A 289 -35.31 12.26 12.28
CA ALA A 289 -36.13 13.23 11.57
C ALA A 289 -37.59 12.74 11.60
N SER A 290 -38.53 13.65 11.84
CA SER A 290 -39.97 13.40 11.95
C SER A 290 -40.60 12.77 10.69
N ALA A 291 -39.89 12.82 9.56
CA ALA A 291 -40.19 12.02 8.38
C ALA A 291 -38.86 11.45 7.81
N PRO A 292 -38.66 10.12 7.78
CA PRO A 292 -37.49 9.54 7.13
C PRO A 292 -37.61 9.76 5.62
N VAL A 293 -37.01 10.83 5.09
CA VAL A 293 -36.86 10.98 3.65
C VAL A 293 -35.83 9.92 3.22
N PRO A 294 -36.20 8.89 2.45
CA PRO A 294 -35.22 7.93 1.98
C PRO A 294 -34.20 8.68 1.12
N TYR A 295 -32.90 8.47 1.35
CA TYR A 295 -31.88 8.92 0.41
C TYR A 295 -31.95 8.02 -0.83
N SER A 296 -32.96 8.26 -1.65
CA SER A 296 -33.34 7.48 -2.83
C SER A 296 -32.77 8.07 -4.11
N LYS A 297 -31.84 9.04 -3.99
CA LYS A 297 -31.21 9.65 -5.17
C LYS A 297 -30.47 8.56 -5.95
N PRO A 298 -30.79 8.36 -7.25
CA PRO A 298 -30.06 7.42 -8.08
C PRO A 298 -28.60 7.87 -8.15
N ILE A 299 -27.70 6.92 -8.40
CA ILE A 299 -26.28 7.23 -8.59
C ILE A 299 -26.16 8.31 -9.67
N PRO A 300 -25.54 9.48 -9.37
CA PRO A 300 -25.28 10.49 -10.38
C PRO A 300 -24.43 9.88 -11.50
N GLY A 301 -24.73 10.20 -12.76
CA GLY A 301 -24.00 9.64 -13.91
C GLY A 301 -22.48 9.86 -13.82
N LEU A 302 -22.07 11.04 -13.35
CA LEU A 302 -20.67 11.39 -13.10
C LEU A 302 -20.02 10.48 -12.05
N VAL A 303 -20.70 10.21 -10.94
CA VAL A 303 -20.19 9.30 -9.88
C VAL A 303 -20.07 7.88 -10.41
N MET A 304 -21.06 7.42 -11.19
CA MET A 304 -21.01 6.10 -11.81
C MET A 304 -19.85 5.98 -12.81
N GLY A 305 -19.64 6.99 -13.66
CA GLY A 305 -18.53 7.04 -14.59
C GLY A 305 -17.18 7.04 -13.89
N PHE A 306 -17.04 7.84 -12.82
CA PHE A 306 -15.83 7.83 -11.98
C PHE A 306 -15.60 6.47 -11.33
N LEU A 307 -16.61 5.85 -10.71
CA LEU A 307 -16.45 4.54 -10.07
C LEU A 307 -16.08 3.46 -11.07
N ALA A 308 -16.66 3.50 -12.28
CA ALA A 308 -16.29 2.59 -13.36
C ALA A 308 -14.81 2.77 -13.75
N LEU A 309 -14.38 4.01 -13.99
CA LEU A 309 -12.97 4.33 -14.27
C LEU A 309 -12.05 3.88 -13.13
N HIS A 310 -12.40 4.19 -11.89
CA HIS A 310 -11.66 3.79 -10.69
C HIS A 310 -11.44 2.28 -10.68
N PHE A 311 -12.51 1.48 -10.75
CA PHE A 311 -12.36 0.03 -10.67
C PHE A 311 -11.68 -0.59 -11.91
N VAL A 312 -11.80 0.03 -13.08
CA VAL A 312 -10.98 -0.36 -14.25
C VAL A 312 -9.49 -0.14 -13.95
N VAL A 313 -9.11 1.02 -13.39
CA VAL A 313 -7.73 1.30 -12.97
C VAL A 313 -7.27 0.31 -11.91
N GLN A 314 -8.11 0.00 -10.91
CA GLN A 314 -7.80 -0.95 -9.84
C GLN A 314 -7.59 -2.38 -10.34
N VAL A 315 -8.16 -2.75 -11.50
CA VAL A 315 -7.94 -4.04 -12.16
C VAL A 315 -6.70 -3.99 -13.04
N LEU A 316 -6.55 -2.96 -13.88
CA LEU A 316 -5.48 -2.92 -14.90
C LEU A 316 -4.10 -2.61 -14.31
N VAL A 317 -4.02 -1.72 -13.31
CA VAL A 317 -2.72 -1.30 -12.75
C VAL A 317 -1.96 -2.47 -12.12
N PRO A 318 -2.58 -3.40 -11.37
CA PRO A 318 -1.90 -4.61 -10.90
C PRO A 318 -1.34 -5.53 -11.99
N TRP A 319 -1.94 -5.53 -13.20
CA TRP A 319 -1.51 -6.35 -14.34
C TRP A 319 -0.48 -5.70 -15.25
N ARG A 320 -0.20 -4.40 -15.08
CA ARG A 320 0.70 -3.66 -15.98
C ARG A 320 2.12 -4.22 -16.05
N PHE A 321 2.52 -5.06 -15.08
CA PHE A 321 3.81 -5.76 -15.12
C PHE A 321 3.96 -6.63 -16.37
N LEU A 322 2.87 -7.13 -16.95
CA LEU A 322 2.87 -7.93 -18.19
C LEU A 322 3.38 -7.15 -19.41
N LEU A 323 3.47 -5.83 -19.33
CA LEU A 323 4.01 -4.98 -20.38
C LEU A 323 5.54 -4.92 -20.38
N TYR A 324 6.19 -5.55 -19.40
CA TYR A 324 7.64 -5.57 -19.26
C TYR A 324 8.16 -7.01 -19.38
N PRO A 325 9.30 -7.21 -20.03
CA PRO A 325 9.95 -8.52 -20.06
C PRO A 325 10.54 -8.86 -18.69
N ASP A 326 10.89 -10.15 -18.53
CA ASP A 326 11.58 -10.72 -17.37
C ASP A 326 10.74 -10.76 -16.06
N ASN A 327 11.37 -11.23 -14.99
CA ASN A 327 10.78 -11.45 -13.69
C ASN A 327 10.47 -10.11 -12.99
N LEU A 328 9.19 -9.92 -12.63
CA LEU A 328 8.71 -8.72 -11.93
C LEU A 328 9.45 -8.45 -10.62
N PHE A 329 9.78 -9.47 -9.84
CA PHE A 329 10.47 -9.28 -8.55
C PHE A 329 11.92 -8.82 -8.77
N TRP A 330 12.51 -9.15 -9.92
CA TRP A 330 13.84 -8.71 -10.31
C TRP A 330 13.84 -7.26 -10.83
N THR A 331 13.03 -6.99 -11.86
CA THR A 331 13.03 -5.68 -12.55
C THR A 331 12.23 -4.61 -11.80
N GLU A 332 11.27 -5.03 -10.97
CA GLU A 332 10.27 -4.21 -10.28
C GLU A 332 9.44 -3.28 -11.20
N GLN A 333 9.51 -3.49 -12.52
CA GLN A 333 8.72 -2.73 -13.48
C GLN A 333 7.25 -3.13 -13.37
N GLY A 334 6.44 -2.22 -12.82
CA GLY A 334 5.03 -2.51 -12.55
C GLY A 334 4.74 -3.02 -11.13
N TYR A 335 5.72 -3.05 -10.23
CA TYR A 335 5.55 -3.63 -8.89
C TYR A 335 4.68 -2.79 -7.95
N ARG A 336 4.92 -1.48 -7.84
CA ARG A 336 4.12 -0.61 -6.94
C ARG A 336 2.64 -0.57 -7.36
N PHE A 337 1.74 -0.27 -6.44
CA PHE A 337 0.29 -0.14 -6.70
C PHE A 337 -0.39 -1.41 -7.25
N SER A 338 0.17 -2.59 -6.97
CA SER A 338 -0.29 -3.86 -7.54
C SER A 338 -0.82 -4.88 -6.51
N TRP A 339 -1.09 -4.45 -5.28
CA TRP A 339 -1.60 -5.30 -4.19
C TRP A 339 -0.69 -6.48 -3.83
N ARG A 340 0.60 -6.34 -4.14
CA ARG A 340 1.64 -7.33 -3.86
C ARG A 340 2.22 -7.13 -2.47
N VAL A 341 2.00 -8.09 -1.58
CA VAL A 341 2.43 -7.99 -0.18
C VAL A 341 3.19 -9.25 0.21
N MET A 342 4.41 -9.05 0.74
CA MET A 342 5.26 -10.11 1.29
C MET A 342 5.64 -11.23 0.31
N LEU A 343 5.85 -10.90 -0.97
CA LEU A 343 6.12 -11.89 -2.04
C LEU A 343 7.60 -12.16 -2.35
N MET A 344 8.51 -11.34 -1.82
CA MET A 344 9.93 -11.51 -2.08
C MET A 344 10.78 -11.09 -0.89
N GLU A 345 11.90 -11.78 -0.72
CA GLU A 345 13.08 -11.30 -0.01
C GLU A 345 14.09 -10.87 -1.06
N LYS A 346 14.44 -9.58 -1.06
CA LYS A 346 15.39 -9.00 -1.99
C LYS A 346 16.39 -8.15 -1.21
N THR A 347 17.65 -8.54 -1.28
CA THR A 347 18.76 -7.90 -0.57
C THR A 347 19.83 -7.51 -1.56
N GLY A 348 20.54 -6.42 -1.30
CA GLY A 348 21.58 -5.99 -2.21
C GLY A 348 22.48 -4.91 -1.66
N THR A 349 23.53 -4.63 -2.43
CA THR A 349 24.50 -3.57 -2.19
C THR A 349 24.78 -2.90 -3.53
N ALA A 350 24.85 -1.56 -3.54
CA ALA A 350 25.13 -0.80 -4.75
C ALA A 350 26.30 0.16 -4.54
N PHE A 351 27.26 0.12 -5.46
CA PHE A 351 28.40 1.01 -5.52
C PHE A 351 28.20 1.99 -6.68
N PHE A 352 28.36 3.29 -6.42
CA PHE A 352 28.18 4.33 -7.44
C PHE A 352 29.51 4.97 -7.78
N TYR A 353 29.70 5.24 -9.07
CA TYR A 353 30.92 5.83 -9.59
C TYR A 353 30.58 7.04 -10.45
N VAL A 354 31.31 8.14 -10.25
CA VAL A 354 31.23 9.35 -11.06
C VAL A 354 32.52 9.53 -11.83
N ARG A 355 32.41 9.70 -13.16
CA ARG A 355 33.54 9.82 -14.07
C ARG A 355 33.56 11.16 -14.78
N ASP A 356 34.74 11.82 -14.82
CA ASP A 356 34.98 12.98 -15.68
C ASP A 356 35.25 12.49 -17.11
N PRO A 357 34.39 12.83 -18.09
CA PRO A 357 34.57 12.38 -19.47
C PRO A 357 35.83 12.96 -20.14
N ARG A 358 36.41 14.07 -19.61
CA ARG A 358 37.59 14.73 -20.19
C ARG A 358 38.89 14.06 -19.77
N THR A 359 39.00 13.69 -18.50
CA THR A 359 40.22 13.08 -17.94
C THR A 359 40.13 11.56 -17.88
N GLY A 360 38.91 11.00 -17.95
CA GLY A 360 38.64 9.60 -17.73
C GLY A 360 38.69 9.18 -16.26
N GLN A 361 39.05 10.09 -15.35
CA GLN A 361 39.15 9.81 -13.92
C GLN A 361 37.78 9.47 -13.34
N GLU A 362 37.73 8.40 -12.56
CA GLU A 362 36.53 7.91 -11.90
C GLU A 362 36.71 7.93 -10.38
N THR A 363 35.65 8.25 -9.66
CA THR A 363 35.63 8.31 -8.20
C THR A 363 34.43 7.54 -7.68
N GLU A 364 34.69 6.61 -6.76
CA GLU A 364 33.63 5.91 -6.02
C GLU A 364 32.97 6.85 -5.01
N ILE A 365 31.65 6.75 -4.89
CA ILE A 365 30.84 7.59 -4.02
C ILE A 365 30.54 6.85 -2.73
N ASN A 366 30.77 7.53 -1.61
CA ASN A 366 30.18 7.13 -0.34
C ASN A 366 28.69 7.49 -0.33
N ASN A 367 27.82 6.50 -0.53
CA ASN A 367 26.37 6.70 -0.60
C ASN A 367 25.80 7.40 0.64
N ARG A 368 26.39 7.17 1.82
CA ARG A 368 25.98 7.73 3.12
C ARG A 368 26.04 9.26 3.17
N ASP A 369 26.85 9.87 2.32
CA ASP A 369 26.96 11.34 2.28
C ASP A 369 25.68 11.99 1.73
N TYR A 370 24.91 11.23 0.93
CA TYR A 370 23.72 11.69 0.22
C TYR A 370 22.42 11.04 0.70
N LEU A 371 22.47 9.78 1.16
CA LEU A 371 21.30 8.96 1.43
C LEU A 371 21.18 8.59 2.91
N THR A 372 19.93 8.46 3.38
CA THR A 372 19.65 7.82 4.68
C THR A 372 19.86 6.31 4.61
N VAL A 373 19.87 5.63 5.77
CA VAL A 373 19.96 4.16 5.86
C VAL A 373 18.88 3.44 5.11
N ASN A 374 17.63 3.91 5.24
CA ASN A 374 16.53 3.30 4.51
C ASN A 374 16.64 3.56 3.01
N GLN A 375 17.00 4.78 2.60
CA GLN A 375 17.15 5.14 1.18
C GLN A 375 18.24 4.32 0.50
N GLU A 376 19.40 4.16 1.12
CA GLU A 376 20.49 3.35 0.55
C GLU A 376 20.08 1.88 0.37
N LYS A 377 19.37 1.31 1.35
CA LYS A 377 18.83 -0.06 1.24
C LYS A 377 17.86 -0.19 0.05
N MET A 378 16.98 0.79 -0.15
CA MET A 378 16.00 0.77 -1.25
C MET A 378 16.70 1.02 -2.59
N VAL A 379 17.62 1.98 -2.68
CA VAL A 379 18.43 2.24 -3.87
C VAL A 379 19.20 0.99 -4.30
N ALA A 380 19.76 0.23 -3.37
CA ALA A 380 20.55 -0.97 -3.72
C ALA A 380 19.77 -2.07 -4.45
N THR A 381 18.44 -2.08 -4.36
CA THR A 381 17.60 -3.18 -4.87
C THR A 381 16.57 -2.75 -5.92
N GLN A 382 16.33 -1.44 -6.06
CA GLN A 382 15.24 -0.92 -6.89
C GLN A 382 15.77 -0.09 -8.07
N PRO A 383 15.57 -0.55 -9.32
CA PRO A 383 16.10 0.12 -10.51
C PRO A 383 15.68 1.59 -10.66
N ASP A 384 14.41 1.93 -10.41
CA ASP A 384 13.95 3.32 -10.55
C ASP A 384 14.65 4.26 -9.54
N MET A 385 14.94 3.77 -8.34
CA MET A 385 15.71 4.51 -7.33
C MET A 385 17.21 4.59 -7.66
N LEU A 386 17.81 3.53 -8.24
CA LEU A 386 19.19 3.58 -8.77
C LEU A 386 19.34 4.72 -9.79
N LEU A 387 18.39 4.81 -10.73
CA LEU A 387 18.39 5.84 -11.76
C LEU A 387 18.24 7.25 -11.16
N GLN A 388 17.28 7.43 -10.25
CA GLN A 388 17.07 8.73 -9.58
C GLN A 388 18.28 9.16 -8.75
N TYR A 389 18.96 8.21 -8.09
CA TYR A 389 20.18 8.52 -7.36
C TYR A 389 21.34 8.88 -8.30
N ALA A 390 21.47 8.21 -9.45
CA ALA A 390 22.45 8.59 -10.46
C ALA A 390 22.23 10.02 -10.98
N HIS A 391 20.97 10.46 -11.14
CA HIS A 391 20.65 11.84 -11.51
C HIS A 391 21.01 12.84 -10.41
N LEU A 392 20.77 12.50 -9.14
CA LEU A 392 21.20 13.32 -8.01
C LEU A 392 22.72 13.51 -8.02
N LEU A 393 23.49 12.44 -8.23
CA LEU A 393 24.95 12.51 -8.30
C LEU A 393 25.43 13.33 -9.49
N ARG A 394 24.85 13.11 -10.68
CA ARG A 394 25.13 13.91 -11.88
C ARG A 394 24.96 15.40 -11.58
N ASP A 395 23.82 15.78 -11.00
CA ASP A 395 23.50 17.19 -10.76
C ASP A 395 24.39 17.78 -9.66
N ALA A 396 24.71 17.02 -8.61
CA ALA A 396 25.61 17.44 -7.54
C ALA A 396 27.05 17.67 -8.04
N PHE A 397 27.58 16.77 -8.87
CA PHE A 397 28.93 16.95 -9.42
C PHE A 397 28.98 18.01 -10.51
N LYS A 398 27.90 18.17 -11.29
CA LYS A 398 27.77 19.29 -12.23
C LYS A 398 27.81 20.63 -11.49
N ALA A 399 27.13 20.74 -10.36
CA ALA A 399 27.17 21.93 -9.51
C ALA A 399 28.56 22.21 -8.89
N LYS A 400 29.38 21.16 -8.70
CA LYS A 400 30.80 21.27 -8.28
C LYS A 400 31.77 21.61 -9.42
N GLY A 401 31.27 21.88 -10.63
CA GLY A 401 32.07 22.31 -11.78
C GLY A 401 32.54 21.18 -12.70
N LEU A 402 32.05 19.94 -12.52
CA LEU A 402 32.35 18.84 -13.43
C LEU A 402 31.39 18.87 -14.64
N PRO A 403 31.86 19.18 -15.87
CA PRO A 403 30.97 19.23 -17.02
C PRO A 403 30.58 17.81 -17.48
N ASN A 404 29.28 17.59 -17.69
CA ASN A 404 28.69 16.33 -18.15
C ASN A 404 29.16 15.07 -17.38
N PRO A 405 28.97 15.00 -16.05
CA PRO A 405 29.38 13.84 -15.28
C PRO A 405 28.72 12.56 -15.81
N GLN A 406 29.52 11.51 -16.02
CA GLN A 406 28.99 10.18 -16.27
C GLN A 406 28.80 9.46 -14.93
N VAL A 407 27.69 8.76 -14.77
CA VAL A 407 27.39 8.02 -13.54
C VAL A 407 27.04 6.58 -13.91
N ARG A 408 27.80 5.64 -13.39
CA ARG A 408 27.53 4.20 -13.47
C ARG A 408 27.36 3.63 -12.08
N ALA A 409 26.76 2.46 -11.96
CA ALA A 409 26.65 1.77 -10.69
C ALA A 409 26.77 0.25 -10.82
N GLU A 410 27.30 -0.37 -9.78
CA GLU A 410 27.38 -1.81 -9.62
C GLU A 410 26.43 -2.22 -8.50
N ALA A 411 25.25 -2.71 -8.87
CA ALA A 411 24.24 -3.17 -7.92
C ALA A 411 24.20 -4.69 -7.88
N TYR A 412 24.68 -5.28 -6.78
CA TYR A 412 24.65 -6.72 -6.54
C TYR A 412 23.43 -7.08 -5.71
N VAL A 413 22.56 -7.94 -6.26
CA VAL A 413 21.27 -8.29 -5.65
C VAL A 413 21.08 -9.79 -5.58
N ALA A 414 20.66 -10.26 -4.41
CA ALA A 414 20.14 -11.60 -4.17
C ALA A 414 18.61 -11.54 -4.01
N MET A 415 17.92 -12.57 -4.49
CA MET A 415 16.45 -12.61 -4.48
C MET A 415 15.95 -14.02 -4.21
N ASN A 416 15.07 -14.17 -3.22
CA ASN A 416 14.40 -15.43 -2.88
C ASN A 416 15.35 -16.65 -2.78
N GLY A 417 16.49 -16.47 -2.10
CA GLY A 417 17.50 -17.53 -1.90
C GLY A 417 18.48 -17.74 -3.05
N ARG A 418 18.27 -17.08 -4.19
CA ARG A 418 19.19 -17.18 -5.32
C ARG A 418 20.36 -16.22 -5.11
N GLY A 419 21.56 -16.70 -5.45
CA GLY A 419 22.83 -16.01 -5.20
C GLY A 419 22.92 -14.63 -5.86
N SER A 420 23.72 -13.77 -5.21
CA SER A 420 23.94 -12.38 -5.59
C SER A 420 24.52 -12.26 -7.01
N ARG A 421 24.02 -11.29 -7.77
CA ARG A 421 24.45 -10.99 -9.15
C ARG A 421 24.15 -9.53 -9.50
N LEU A 422 24.75 -9.04 -10.57
CA LEU A 422 24.51 -7.68 -11.07
C LEU A 422 23.05 -7.52 -11.52
N LEU A 423 22.38 -6.50 -10.97
CA LEU A 423 21.02 -6.08 -11.32
C LEU A 423 20.98 -5.20 -12.57
N ILE A 424 22.03 -4.40 -12.79
CA ILE A 424 22.12 -3.45 -13.90
C ILE A 424 23.46 -3.60 -14.61
N ASP A 425 23.52 -3.15 -15.87
CA ASP A 425 24.78 -3.11 -16.63
C ASP A 425 25.76 -2.15 -15.93
N PRO A 426 26.91 -2.65 -15.42
CA PRO A 426 27.84 -1.86 -14.64
C PRO A 426 28.58 -0.81 -15.47
N GLN A 427 28.51 -0.87 -16.80
CA GLN A 427 29.14 0.08 -17.72
C GLN A 427 28.15 1.12 -18.26
N PHE A 428 26.85 0.94 -17.99
CA PHE A 428 25.83 1.84 -18.51
C PHE A 428 25.86 3.20 -17.80
N ASN A 429 25.90 4.28 -18.59
CA ASN A 429 25.83 5.64 -18.05
C ASN A 429 24.39 6.03 -17.70
N LEU A 430 24.01 5.79 -16.44
CA LEU A 430 22.70 6.13 -15.86
C LEU A 430 22.41 7.63 -15.90
N ALA A 431 23.42 8.49 -15.91
CA ALA A 431 23.25 9.95 -15.94
C ALA A 431 22.45 10.44 -17.16
N ASN A 432 22.50 9.68 -18.26
CA ASN A 432 21.83 10.00 -19.53
C ASN A 432 20.47 9.31 -19.69
N ALA A 433 20.19 8.26 -18.91
CA ALA A 433 18.91 7.58 -18.97
C ALA A 433 17.78 8.47 -18.44
N GLN A 434 16.58 8.29 -18.97
CA GLN A 434 15.38 9.02 -18.56
C GLN A 434 14.39 8.06 -17.91
N GLU A 435 13.74 8.52 -16.85
CA GLU A 435 12.66 7.76 -16.22
C GLU A 435 11.43 7.75 -17.14
N SER A 436 10.79 6.59 -17.25
CA SER A 436 9.58 6.41 -18.06
C SER A 436 8.89 5.07 -17.75
N PHE A 437 7.66 4.93 -18.24
CA PHE A 437 6.94 3.66 -18.25
C PHE A 437 7.44 2.67 -19.33
N ARG A 438 8.54 2.96 -20.04
CA ARG A 438 9.12 2.02 -21.01
C ARG A 438 9.97 0.96 -20.28
N HIS A 439 10.18 -0.17 -20.94
CA HIS A 439 11.17 -1.14 -20.48
C HIS A 439 12.55 -0.49 -20.37
N LYS A 440 13.29 -0.85 -19.31
CA LYS A 440 14.60 -0.29 -18.98
C LYS A 440 15.68 -1.28 -19.46
N PRO A 441 16.32 -1.05 -20.61
CA PRO A 441 17.22 -2.03 -21.23
C PRO A 441 18.53 -2.23 -20.48
N TRP A 442 18.85 -1.34 -19.54
CA TRP A 442 20.05 -1.41 -18.70
C TRP A 442 19.85 -2.28 -17.46
N ILE A 443 18.65 -2.81 -17.21
CA ILE A 443 18.43 -3.85 -16.19
C ILE A 443 18.86 -5.19 -16.80
N LEU A 444 19.78 -5.88 -16.14
CA LEU A 444 20.26 -7.18 -16.62
C LEU A 444 19.21 -8.27 -16.38
N PRO A 445 19.09 -9.28 -17.27
CA PRO A 445 18.11 -10.33 -17.11
C PRO A 445 18.29 -11.19 -15.85
N PHE A 446 17.19 -11.71 -15.32
CA PHE A 446 17.24 -12.67 -14.21
C PHE A 446 17.52 -14.09 -14.72
N ALA A 447 18.78 -14.43 -14.97
CA ALA A 447 19.15 -15.78 -15.39
C ALA A 447 18.85 -16.83 -14.28
N GLU A 448 17.91 -17.76 -14.47
CA GLU A 448 17.54 -18.73 -13.42
C GLU A 448 18.70 -19.61 -12.92
N LYS A 449 19.72 -19.83 -13.75
CA LYS A 449 20.95 -20.54 -13.38
C LYS A 449 22.08 -19.53 -13.17
N ALA A 450 22.65 -19.50 -11.97
CA ALA A 450 24.00 -18.96 -11.80
C ALA A 450 24.94 -19.77 -12.70
N PRO A 451 25.92 -19.15 -13.40
CA PRO A 451 27.01 -19.93 -13.98
C PRO A 451 27.57 -20.81 -12.87
N GLN A 452 27.62 -22.13 -13.09
CA GLN A 452 28.43 -22.97 -12.20
C GLN A 452 29.84 -22.39 -12.27
N PRO A 453 30.51 -22.12 -11.13
CA PRO A 453 31.91 -21.78 -11.18
C PRO A 453 32.60 -22.95 -11.87
N THR A 454 33.11 -22.71 -13.09
CA THR A 454 34.08 -23.62 -13.70
C THR A 454 35.19 -23.76 -12.68
N ALA A 455 35.33 -24.96 -12.11
CA ALA A 455 36.39 -25.26 -11.17
C ALA A 455 37.70 -24.82 -11.81
N ALA A 456 38.30 -23.76 -11.28
CA ALA A 456 39.61 -23.34 -11.67
C ALA A 456 40.56 -24.48 -11.29
N GLY A 457 41.10 -25.17 -12.30
CA GLY A 457 42.08 -26.22 -12.12
C GLY A 457 41.54 -27.64 -12.18
N GLN A 458 41.13 -28.07 -13.37
CA GLN A 458 41.45 -29.43 -13.81
C GLN A 458 42.16 -29.36 -15.15
N THR A 459 43.45 -29.03 -15.08
CA THR A 459 44.44 -29.56 -16.01
C THR A 459 44.64 -31.05 -15.68
N LYS A 460 44.06 -31.92 -16.50
CA LYS A 460 44.75 -33.03 -17.19
C LYS A 460 43.79 -33.75 -18.11
#